data_AF-A0A653YGC1-F1
#
_entry.id   AF-A0A653YGC1-F1
#
_cell.length_a   1.000
_cell.length_b   1.000
_cell.length_c   1.000
_cell.angle_alpha   90.00
_cell.angle_beta   90.00
_cell.angle_gamma   90.00
#
_symmetry.space_group_name_H-M   'P 1'
#
loop_
_entity.id
_entity.type
_entity.pdbx_description
1 polymer ?
#
loop_
_entity_poly.entity_id
_entity_poly.type
_entity_poly.pdbx_seq_one_letter_code
_entity_poly.pdbx_strand_id
1 'polypeptide(L)'
;MLRMNSVFFAFILLTAFISSSSFAQSSSNIQNTSQGTQAASSASSKQTNSKQNSAIARLFGEPITLADITPDQDTISKIRKQAPDNVTQLVTQMRAINLANQIIEAVLSDYASTHNIKVDSALVDIFKQKFGAEYEKNNQKVAAKKDAQQNDNGLEESASAEDITSIDEIASTQVERWQIEKHLYNTYGGVVIFEQSNPSMPVEAYLTLMKEYESKGKFQVVDEALAERFWEAFKPPYEFVIAAEDVDFSQPWWR
;
A
#
# COMPACT_ATOMS: atom_id res chain seq x y z
N MET A 1 -13.88 1.75 9.83
CA MET A 1 -13.93 1.22 8.45
C MET A 1 -12.93 2.01 7.64
N LEU A 2 -11.66 1.57 7.57
CA LEU A 2 -10.72 2.10 6.58
C LEU A 2 -11.15 1.52 5.23
N ARG A 3 -11.54 2.38 4.30
CA ARG A 3 -11.80 1.96 2.92
C ARG A 3 -10.46 1.70 2.25
N MET A 4 -10.20 0.44 1.89
CA MET A 4 -9.08 0.03 1.07
C MET A 4 -9.31 0.54 -0.36
N ASN A 5 -9.03 1.81 -0.60
CA ASN A 5 -8.79 2.35 -1.94
C ASN A 5 -7.27 2.43 -2.12
N SER A 6 -6.61 1.26 -2.03
CA SER A 6 -5.16 1.16 -2.13
C SER A 6 -4.77 1.14 -3.61
N VAL A 7 -4.88 2.28 -4.28
CA VAL A 7 -4.33 2.47 -5.62
C VAL A 7 -3.15 3.43 -5.45
N PHE A 8 -1.94 2.96 -5.76
CA PHE A 8 -0.73 3.73 -6.14
C PHE A 8 0.59 3.60 -5.37
N PHE A 9 0.70 2.98 -4.18
CA PHE A 9 2.04 2.72 -3.59
C PHE A 9 2.70 1.39 -4.01
N ALA A 10 2.09 0.64 -4.92
CA ALA A 10 2.55 -0.71 -5.28
C ALA A 10 3.87 -0.79 -6.07
N PHE A 11 4.49 0.34 -6.47
CA PHE A 11 5.64 0.29 -7.39
C PHE A 11 7.03 0.43 -6.75
N ILE A 12 7.17 0.92 -5.52
CA ILE A 12 8.50 0.96 -4.86
C ILE A 12 9.00 -0.45 -4.49
N LEU A 13 8.08 -1.40 -4.29
CA LEU A 13 8.42 -2.76 -3.83
C LEU A 13 8.57 -3.80 -4.95
N LEU A 14 8.41 -3.42 -6.23
CA LEU A 14 8.56 -4.36 -7.35
C LEU A 14 9.99 -4.37 -7.93
N THR A 15 10.77 -3.30 -7.77
CA THR A 15 12.13 -3.20 -8.35
C THR A 15 13.22 -3.73 -7.43
N ALA A 16 12.96 -3.89 -6.14
CA ALA A 16 13.91 -4.49 -5.22
C ALA A 16 13.87 -6.03 -5.26
N PHE A 17 14.90 -6.61 -5.91
CA PHE A 17 15.35 -8.01 -5.87
C PHE A 17 14.81 -9.00 -6.92
N ILE A 18 15.39 -8.93 -8.13
CA ILE A 18 16.05 -10.11 -8.71
C ILE A 18 17.52 -10.05 -8.30
N SER A 19 17.82 -10.36 -7.05
CA SER A 19 19.17 -10.74 -6.66
C SER A 19 19.06 -11.88 -5.66
N SER A 20 19.45 -13.03 -6.15
CA SER A 20 19.62 -14.29 -5.44
C SER A 20 20.43 -14.07 -4.15
N SER A 21 19.73 -13.90 -3.03
CA SER A 21 20.31 -14.12 -1.71
C SER A 21 19.50 -15.21 -1.03
N SER A 22 20.19 -16.31 -0.76
CA SER A 22 19.69 -17.48 -0.09
C SER A 22 19.22 -17.12 1.32
N PHE A 23 17.92 -16.97 1.51
CA PHE A 23 17.29 -17.03 2.83
C PHE A 23 16.13 -18.02 2.81
N ALA A 24 16.44 -19.24 2.38
CA ALA A 24 15.68 -20.42 2.76
C ALA A 24 16.30 -20.97 4.06
N GLN A 25 15.44 -21.45 4.95
CA GLN A 25 15.73 -22.11 6.23
C GLN A 25 15.88 -21.21 7.46
N SER A 26 14.76 -20.81 8.06
CA SER A 26 14.55 -21.02 9.49
C SER A 26 13.09 -20.72 9.86
N SER A 27 12.24 -21.74 9.81
CA SER A 27 10.95 -21.77 10.51
C SER A 27 10.43 -23.22 10.50
N SER A 28 11.17 -24.10 11.16
CA SER A 28 10.69 -25.43 11.55
C SER A 28 10.72 -25.46 13.07
N ASN A 29 9.56 -25.29 13.69
CA ASN A 29 9.16 -25.93 14.97
C ASN A 29 8.03 -25.14 15.62
N ILE A 30 6.78 -25.50 15.31
CA ILE A 30 5.73 -25.53 16.32
C ILE A 30 5.06 -26.90 16.20
N GLN A 31 5.60 -27.87 16.96
CA GLN A 31 4.94 -29.13 17.22
C GLN A 31 3.91 -28.96 18.34
N ASN A 32 2.79 -29.63 18.11
CA ASN A 32 1.60 -29.74 18.91
C ASN A 32 1.88 -30.64 20.14
N THR A 33 1.56 -30.18 21.35
CA THR A 33 1.36 -31.07 22.51
C THR A 33 0.16 -30.59 23.31
N SER A 34 -0.77 -31.49 23.53
CA SER A 34 -2.05 -31.28 24.20
C SER A 34 -2.09 -31.94 25.59
N GLN A 35 -2.94 -31.35 26.45
CA GLN A 35 -3.73 -31.92 27.57
C GLN A 35 -3.39 -31.63 29.06
N GLY A 36 -4.47 -31.17 29.74
CA GLY A 36 -4.85 -31.39 31.15
C GLY A 36 -4.48 -30.27 32.13
N THR A 37 -5.31 -29.69 33.01
CA THR A 37 -6.70 -29.91 33.47
C THR A 37 -7.19 -28.62 34.20
N GLN A 38 -8.51 -28.49 34.30
CA GLN A 38 -9.35 -27.36 34.75
C GLN A 38 -9.15 -26.84 36.19
N ALA A 39 -9.37 -25.54 36.41
CA ALA A 39 -10.20 -24.98 37.50
C ALA A 39 -10.52 -23.49 37.24
N ALA A 40 -11.70 -23.07 37.69
CA ALA A 40 -12.45 -21.90 37.26
C ALA A 40 -12.08 -20.55 37.91
N SER A 41 -12.67 -19.49 37.34
CA SER A 41 -12.95 -18.16 37.93
C SER A 41 -11.91 -17.06 37.73
N SER A 42 -11.99 -16.40 36.57
CA SER A 42 -12.01 -14.92 36.47
C SER A 42 -12.21 -14.52 35.00
N ALA A 43 -13.46 -14.38 34.60
CA ALA A 43 -13.86 -13.74 33.36
C ALA A 43 -13.78 -12.23 33.54
N SER A 44 -12.70 -11.62 33.03
CA SER A 44 -12.59 -10.23 32.53
C SER A 44 -11.10 -9.84 32.54
N SER A 45 -10.38 -10.12 31.44
CA SER A 45 -9.04 -9.57 31.11
C SER A 45 -8.35 -10.26 29.93
N LYS A 46 -8.83 -11.43 29.46
CA LYS A 46 -8.11 -12.20 28.41
C LYS A 46 -8.36 -11.77 26.95
N GLN A 47 -9.33 -10.88 26.68
CA GLN A 47 -9.69 -10.55 25.29
C GLN A 47 -8.91 -9.36 24.71
N THR A 48 -8.23 -8.57 25.56
CA THR A 48 -7.33 -7.48 25.15
C THR A 48 -5.88 -7.96 24.95
N ASN A 49 -5.44 -9.01 25.65
CA ASN A 49 -4.06 -9.51 25.59
C ASN A 49 -3.75 -10.34 24.33
N SER A 50 -4.73 -10.98 23.68
CA SER A 50 -4.45 -11.79 22.48
C SER A 50 -4.23 -10.95 21.22
N LYS A 51 -4.96 -9.83 21.06
CA LYS A 51 -4.78 -8.91 19.93
C LYS A 51 -3.50 -8.08 20.01
N GLN A 52 -3.02 -7.77 21.23
CA GLN A 52 -1.72 -7.10 21.39
C GLN A 52 -0.54 -8.04 21.11
N ASN A 53 -0.63 -9.32 21.51
CA ASN A 53 0.43 -10.30 21.26
C ASN A 53 0.50 -10.79 19.79
N SER A 54 -0.48 -10.48 18.96
CA SER A 54 -0.51 -10.84 17.53
C SER A 54 -0.33 -9.64 16.58
N ALA A 55 -0.05 -8.45 17.12
CA ALA A 55 0.12 -7.25 16.32
C ALA A 55 1.48 -7.28 15.62
N ILE A 56 1.47 -7.21 14.30
CA ILE A 56 2.68 -7.10 13.46
C ILE A 56 3.08 -5.65 13.24
N ALA A 57 2.14 -4.72 13.43
CA ALA A 57 2.37 -3.29 13.44
C ALA A 57 1.30 -2.59 14.31
N ARG A 58 1.54 -1.33 14.62
CA ARG A 58 0.58 -0.40 15.22
C ARG A 58 0.49 0.84 14.36
N LEU A 59 -0.71 1.35 14.16
CA LEU A 59 -0.98 2.54 13.36
C LEU A 59 -2.03 3.39 14.09
N PHE A 60 -1.64 4.59 14.48
CA PHE A 60 -2.42 5.51 15.31
C PHE A 60 -3.00 4.87 16.59
N GLY A 61 -2.23 3.96 17.19
CA GLY A 61 -2.61 3.20 18.39
C GLY A 61 -3.37 1.91 18.11
N GLU A 62 -3.92 1.73 16.91
CA GLU A 62 -4.65 0.53 16.52
C GLU A 62 -3.70 -0.58 16.05
N PRO A 63 -3.92 -1.85 16.45
CA PRO A 63 -3.10 -2.96 16.01
C PRO A 63 -3.42 -3.33 14.56
N ILE A 64 -2.37 -3.60 13.77
CA ILE A 64 -2.44 -4.28 12.47
C ILE A 64 -1.98 -5.71 12.69
N THR A 65 -2.77 -6.67 12.23
CA THR A 65 -2.51 -8.11 12.33
C THR A 65 -2.15 -8.70 10.97
N LEU A 66 -1.64 -9.94 10.97
CA LEU A 66 -1.33 -10.65 9.72
C LEU A 66 -2.57 -10.82 8.82
N ALA A 67 -3.76 -10.95 9.41
CA ALA A 67 -4.99 -11.09 8.65
C ALA A 67 -5.34 -9.79 7.88
N ASP A 68 -5.03 -8.63 8.47
CA ASP A 68 -5.35 -7.32 7.88
C ASP A 68 -4.53 -7.03 6.61
N ILE A 69 -3.35 -7.64 6.49
CA ILE A 69 -2.43 -7.44 5.35
C ILE A 69 -2.37 -8.64 4.40
N THR A 70 -3.02 -9.75 4.73
CA THR A 70 -3.02 -10.95 3.87
C THR A 70 -3.98 -10.74 2.69
N PRO A 71 -3.54 -10.96 1.43
CA PRO A 71 -4.43 -10.92 0.28
C PRO A 71 -5.63 -11.85 0.45
N ASP A 72 -6.74 -11.52 -0.19
CA ASP A 72 -7.95 -12.34 -0.16
C ASP A 72 -7.74 -13.71 -0.85
N GLN A 73 -8.70 -14.62 -0.66
CA GLN A 73 -8.60 -15.99 -1.18
C GLN A 73 -8.66 -16.06 -2.71
N ASP A 74 -9.32 -15.13 -3.38
CA ASP A 74 -9.41 -15.10 -4.84
C ASP A 74 -8.06 -14.71 -5.42
N THR A 75 -7.43 -13.67 -4.86
CA THR A 75 -6.07 -13.24 -5.18
C THR A 75 -5.05 -14.35 -4.95
N ILE A 76 -5.10 -15.03 -3.79
CA ILE A 76 -4.21 -16.17 -3.51
C ILE A 76 -4.44 -17.32 -4.50
N SER A 77 -5.70 -17.57 -4.89
CA SER A 77 -6.04 -18.62 -5.85
C SER A 77 -5.54 -18.30 -7.26
N LYS A 78 -5.58 -17.03 -7.68
CA LYS A 78 -4.98 -16.56 -8.94
C LYS A 78 -3.47 -16.76 -8.93
N ILE A 79 -2.78 -16.36 -7.86
CA ILE A 79 -1.33 -16.58 -7.70
C ILE A 79 -1.01 -18.08 -7.82
N ARG A 80 -1.77 -18.94 -7.15
CA ARG A 80 -1.56 -20.40 -7.20
C ARG A 80 -1.72 -20.97 -8.63
N LYS A 81 -2.65 -20.43 -9.41
CA LYS A 81 -2.85 -20.86 -10.81
C LYS A 81 -1.72 -20.37 -11.72
N GLN A 82 -1.24 -19.14 -11.53
CA GLN A 82 -0.28 -18.49 -12.43
C GLN A 82 1.19 -18.80 -12.10
N ALA A 83 1.52 -18.95 -10.81
CA ALA A 83 2.87 -19.15 -10.32
C ALA A 83 2.89 -20.10 -9.11
N PRO A 84 2.53 -21.39 -9.29
CA PRO A 84 2.37 -22.36 -8.20
C PRO A 84 3.62 -22.52 -7.34
N ASP A 85 4.81 -22.44 -7.93
CA ASP A 85 6.08 -22.60 -7.24
C ASP A 85 6.47 -21.38 -6.39
N ASN A 86 5.85 -20.21 -6.64
CA ASN A 86 6.21 -18.93 -6.01
C ASN A 86 5.13 -18.39 -5.06
N VAL A 87 4.08 -19.17 -4.77
CA VAL A 87 2.91 -18.71 -3.98
C VAL A 87 3.34 -18.08 -2.66
N THR A 88 4.19 -18.75 -1.89
CA THR A 88 4.63 -18.25 -0.58
C THR A 88 5.39 -16.93 -0.71
N GLN A 89 6.29 -16.81 -1.71
CA GLN A 89 7.06 -15.59 -1.92
C GLN A 89 6.16 -14.43 -2.33
N LEU A 90 5.28 -14.63 -3.30
CA LEU A 90 4.38 -13.60 -3.81
C LEU A 90 3.38 -13.14 -2.74
N VAL A 91 2.80 -14.06 -1.97
CA VAL A 91 1.93 -13.69 -0.85
C VAL A 91 2.69 -12.91 0.23
N THR A 92 3.94 -13.28 0.51
CA THR A 92 4.79 -12.55 1.46
C THR A 92 5.12 -11.14 0.96
N GLN A 93 5.39 -10.99 -0.34
CA GLN A 93 5.63 -9.68 -0.96
C GLN A 93 4.37 -8.81 -0.92
N MET A 94 3.20 -9.36 -1.26
CA MET A 94 1.94 -8.62 -1.20
C MET A 94 1.59 -8.18 0.22
N ARG A 95 1.90 -8.99 1.23
CA ARG A 95 1.75 -8.59 2.64
C ARG A 95 2.60 -7.37 2.98
N ALA A 96 3.85 -7.34 2.55
CA ALA A 96 4.73 -6.19 2.76
C ALA A 96 4.19 -4.93 2.05
N ILE A 97 3.71 -5.07 0.81
CA ILE A 97 3.08 -3.98 0.04
C ILE A 97 1.83 -3.47 0.76
N ASN A 98 0.93 -4.37 1.18
CA ASN A 98 -0.32 -4.01 1.85
C ASN A 98 -0.05 -3.26 3.16
N LEU A 99 0.93 -3.73 3.96
CA LEU A 99 1.33 -3.03 5.18
C LEU A 99 1.86 -1.64 4.88
N ALA A 100 2.78 -1.52 3.91
CA ALA A 100 3.37 -0.24 3.53
C ALA A 100 2.30 0.75 3.06
N ASN A 101 1.40 0.33 2.17
CA ASN A 101 0.30 1.16 1.69
C ASN A 101 -0.59 1.62 2.85
N GLN A 102 -0.97 0.71 3.75
CA GLN A 102 -1.84 1.06 4.88
C GLN A 102 -1.19 2.10 5.80
N ILE A 103 0.11 1.98 6.09
CA ILE A 103 0.83 2.94 6.92
C ILE A 103 0.97 4.27 6.18
N ILE A 104 1.49 4.27 4.95
CA ILE A 104 1.82 5.49 4.25
C ILE A 104 0.55 6.30 3.94
N GLU A 105 -0.51 5.67 3.42
CA GLU A 105 -1.76 6.38 3.13
C GLU A 105 -2.37 7.01 4.39
N ALA A 106 -2.32 6.30 5.53
CA ALA A 106 -2.84 6.84 6.77
C ALA A 106 -1.98 8.00 7.31
N VAL A 107 -0.65 7.92 7.16
CA VAL A 107 0.26 9.02 7.52
C VAL A 107 0.04 10.24 6.61
N LEU A 108 -0.07 10.04 5.29
CA LEU A 108 -0.34 11.12 4.35
C LEU A 108 -1.70 11.78 4.61
N SER A 109 -2.73 11.00 4.93
CA SER A 109 -4.06 11.52 5.25
C SER A 109 -4.06 12.36 6.54
N ASP A 110 -3.38 11.90 7.59
CA ASP A 110 -3.21 12.67 8.83
C ASP A 110 -2.37 13.94 8.61
N TYR A 111 -1.33 13.85 7.78
CA TYR A 111 -0.49 14.99 7.40
C TYR A 111 -1.30 16.05 6.64
N ALA A 112 -2.06 15.64 5.62
CA ALA A 112 -2.93 16.54 4.85
C ALA A 112 -3.94 17.26 5.76
N SER A 113 -4.55 16.49 6.67
CA SER A 113 -5.50 17.03 7.65
C SER A 113 -4.85 18.04 8.60
N THR A 114 -3.65 17.74 9.10
CA THR A 114 -2.90 18.60 10.03
C THR A 114 -2.43 19.90 9.37
N HIS A 115 -2.09 19.85 8.08
CA HIS A 115 -1.61 20.98 7.31
C HIS A 115 -2.71 21.70 6.51
N ASN A 116 -3.98 21.37 6.75
CA ASN A 116 -5.13 21.93 6.04
C ASN A 116 -5.01 21.86 4.51
N ILE A 117 -4.38 20.80 4.00
CA ILE A 117 -4.26 20.55 2.56
C ILE A 117 -5.64 20.11 2.07
N LYS A 118 -6.24 20.91 1.18
CA LYS A 118 -7.56 20.64 0.60
C LYS A 118 -7.42 20.40 -0.89
N VAL A 119 -8.13 19.37 -1.35
CA VAL A 119 -8.22 19.01 -2.77
C VAL A 119 -8.69 20.22 -3.57
N ASP A 120 -7.87 20.64 -4.55
CA ASP A 120 -8.22 21.73 -5.46
C ASP A 120 -9.16 21.20 -6.56
N SER A 121 -10.43 21.60 -6.48
CA SER A 121 -11.45 21.17 -7.45
C SER A 121 -11.12 21.57 -8.89
N ALA A 122 -10.42 22.69 -9.11
CA ALA A 122 -10.03 23.08 -10.46
C ALA A 122 -8.95 22.15 -11.02
N LEU A 123 -8.02 21.67 -10.18
CA LEU A 123 -7.05 20.65 -10.60
C LEU A 123 -7.72 19.30 -10.84
N VAL A 124 -8.77 18.96 -10.08
CA VAL A 124 -9.59 17.76 -10.32
C VAL A 124 -10.25 17.83 -11.70
N ASP A 125 -10.88 18.96 -12.03
CA ASP A 125 -11.50 19.14 -13.33
C ASP A 125 -10.48 19.07 -14.49
N ILE A 126 -9.29 19.66 -14.31
CA ILE A 126 -8.20 19.57 -15.30
C ILE A 126 -7.74 18.12 -15.47
N PHE A 127 -7.56 17.37 -14.37
CA PHE A 127 -7.19 15.96 -14.44
C PHE A 127 -8.24 15.15 -15.22
N LYS A 128 -9.51 15.35 -14.89
CA LYS A 128 -10.64 14.69 -15.59
C LYS A 128 -10.69 15.05 -17.07
N GLN A 129 -10.41 16.30 -17.43
CA GLN A 129 -10.36 16.72 -18.83
C GLN A 129 -9.27 15.99 -19.61
N LYS A 130 -8.10 15.76 -18.99
CA LYS A 130 -6.97 15.09 -19.64
C LYS A 130 -7.16 13.57 -19.75
N PHE A 131 -7.64 12.93 -18.69
CA PHE A 131 -7.64 11.46 -18.61
C PHE A 131 -9.04 10.81 -18.62
N GLY A 132 -10.11 11.57 -18.41
CA GLY A 132 -11.45 11.01 -18.19
C GLY A 132 -11.94 10.11 -19.31
N ALA A 133 -11.72 10.50 -20.57
CA ALA A 133 -12.10 9.68 -21.74
C ALA A 133 -11.35 8.34 -21.79
N GLU A 134 -10.09 8.30 -21.35
CA GLU A 134 -9.31 7.05 -21.30
C GLU A 134 -9.84 6.12 -20.21
N TYR A 135 -10.11 6.65 -19.01
CA TYR A 135 -10.68 5.88 -17.91
C TYR A 135 -12.07 5.33 -18.25
N GLU A 136 -12.96 6.14 -18.84
CA GLU A 136 -14.29 5.67 -19.27
C GLU A 136 -14.18 4.54 -20.30
N LYS A 137 -13.29 4.68 -21.29
CA LYS A 137 -13.06 3.64 -22.30
C LYS A 137 -12.55 2.34 -21.68
N ASN A 138 -11.66 2.42 -20.69
CA ASN A 138 -11.14 1.25 -20.00
C ASN A 138 -12.23 0.59 -19.13
N ASN A 139 -13.01 1.37 -18.40
CA ASN A 139 -14.13 0.88 -17.60
C ASN A 139 -15.18 0.17 -18.47
N GLN A 140 -15.49 0.70 -19.66
CA GLN A 140 -16.37 0.05 -20.62
C GLN A 140 -15.83 -1.30 -21.12
N LYS A 141 -14.51 -1.40 -21.36
CA LYS A 141 -13.89 -2.68 -21.75
C LYS A 141 -13.99 -3.72 -20.64
N VAL A 142 -13.78 -3.32 -19.38
CA VAL A 142 -13.90 -4.21 -18.21
C VAL A 142 -15.34 -4.70 -18.07
N ALA A 143 -16.32 -3.79 -18.19
CA ALA A 143 -17.75 -4.13 -18.16
C ALA A 143 -18.13 -5.09 -19.29
N ALA A 144 -17.69 -4.84 -20.53
CA ALA A 144 -18.00 -5.70 -21.67
C ALA A 144 -17.38 -7.11 -21.56
N LYS A 145 -16.21 -7.25 -20.92
CA LYS A 145 -15.60 -8.56 -20.63
C LYS A 145 -16.41 -9.34 -19.59
N LYS A 146 -16.93 -8.65 -18.56
CA LYS A 146 -17.80 -9.25 -17.55
C LYS A 146 -19.10 -9.80 -18.16
N ASP A 147 -19.71 -9.06 -19.09
CA ASP A 147 -20.94 -9.47 -19.78
C ASP A 147 -20.71 -10.65 -20.74
N ALA A 148 -19.54 -10.72 -21.38
CA ALA A 148 -19.16 -11.81 -22.26
C ALA A 148 -18.85 -13.12 -21.50
N GLN A 149 -18.24 -13.03 -20.32
CA GLN A 149 -17.90 -14.19 -19.46
C GLN A 149 -19.11 -14.84 -18.78
N GLN A 150 -20.29 -14.20 -18.76
CA GLN A 150 -21.52 -14.82 -18.25
C GLN A 150 -22.17 -15.86 -19.20
N ASN A 151 -21.71 -15.97 -20.45
CA ASN A 151 -22.35 -16.80 -21.49
C ASN A 151 -21.58 -18.08 -21.87
N ASP A 152 -20.42 -18.36 -21.28
CA ASP A 152 -19.63 -19.58 -21.54
C ASP A 152 -19.37 -20.33 -20.22
N ASN A 153 -20.04 -21.46 -20.03
CA ASN A 153 -19.85 -22.36 -18.89
C ASN A 153 -18.50 -23.09 -19.02
N GLY A 154 -17.41 -22.40 -18.69
CA GLY A 154 -16.08 -22.99 -18.62
C GLY A 154 -14.99 -21.96 -18.36
N LEU A 155 -14.37 -22.05 -17.17
CA LEU A 155 -13.26 -21.23 -16.67
C LEU A 155 -13.69 -19.90 -16.02
N GLU A 156 -14.03 -19.99 -14.74
CA GLU A 156 -14.10 -18.86 -13.81
C GLU A 156 -12.72 -18.18 -13.66
N GLU A 157 -12.45 -17.21 -14.53
CA GLU A 157 -11.59 -16.08 -14.22
C GLU A 157 -12.49 -15.06 -13.51
N SER A 158 -12.59 -15.17 -12.18
CA SER A 158 -13.26 -14.14 -11.39
C SER A 158 -12.42 -12.86 -11.49
N ALA A 159 -12.79 -11.98 -12.41
CA ALA A 159 -12.52 -10.56 -12.21
C ALA A 159 -13.19 -10.21 -10.88
N SER A 160 -12.39 -9.98 -9.83
CA SER A 160 -12.89 -9.59 -8.52
C SER A 160 -13.69 -8.30 -8.69
N ALA A 161 -14.71 -8.10 -7.87
CA ALA A 161 -15.65 -6.97 -7.93
C ALA A 161 -15.03 -5.61 -7.57
N GLU A 162 -13.73 -5.42 -7.83
CA GLU A 162 -12.88 -4.31 -7.39
C GLU A 162 -12.64 -3.25 -8.49
N ASP A 163 -13.11 -3.46 -9.72
CA ASP A 163 -12.43 -2.91 -10.91
C ASP A 163 -13.15 -1.76 -11.64
N ILE A 164 -13.89 -0.90 -10.91
CA ILE A 164 -14.43 0.35 -11.49
C ILE A 164 -14.36 1.49 -10.45
N THR A 165 -13.16 1.95 -10.10
CA THR A 165 -13.02 3.22 -9.37
C THR A 165 -13.51 4.35 -10.28
N SER A 166 -14.35 5.24 -9.73
CA SER A 166 -14.87 6.37 -10.52
C SER A 166 -13.74 7.32 -10.90
N ILE A 167 -13.84 7.96 -12.07
CA ILE A 167 -12.87 8.98 -12.49
C ILE A 167 -12.81 10.15 -11.48
N ASP A 168 -13.93 10.46 -10.82
CA ASP A 168 -13.99 11.50 -9.80
C ASP A 168 -13.09 11.18 -8.60
N GLU A 169 -13.12 9.93 -8.16
CA GLU A 169 -12.31 9.45 -7.05
C GLU A 169 -10.83 9.39 -7.43
N ILE A 170 -10.50 8.85 -8.61
CA ILE A 170 -9.12 8.82 -9.12
C ILE A 170 -8.57 10.23 -9.22
N ALA A 171 -9.30 11.15 -9.83
CA ALA A 171 -8.87 12.53 -9.99
C ALA A 171 -8.66 13.22 -8.64
N SER A 172 -9.56 13.02 -7.68
CA SER A 172 -9.45 13.57 -6.33
C SER A 172 -8.21 13.04 -5.61
N THR A 173 -7.98 11.72 -5.65
CA THR A 173 -6.81 11.08 -5.03
C THR A 173 -5.50 11.55 -5.65
N GLN A 174 -5.42 11.64 -6.99
CA GLN A 174 -4.21 12.09 -7.67
C GLN A 174 -3.90 13.56 -7.37
N VAL A 175 -4.91 14.42 -7.32
CA VAL A 175 -4.74 15.84 -6.97
C VAL A 175 -4.32 15.99 -5.51
N GLU A 176 -5.00 15.31 -4.59
CA GLU A 176 -4.64 15.32 -3.16
C GLU A 176 -3.18 14.88 -2.98
N ARG A 177 -2.80 13.77 -3.61
CA ARG A 177 -1.46 13.20 -3.56
C ARG A 177 -0.40 14.21 -4.01
N TRP A 178 -0.59 14.84 -5.17
CA TRP A 178 0.36 15.84 -5.66
C TRP A 178 0.43 17.08 -4.75
N GLN A 179 -0.70 17.52 -4.19
CA GLN A 179 -0.71 18.66 -3.26
C GLN A 179 0.04 18.34 -1.95
N ILE A 180 -0.12 17.11 -1.45
CA ILE A 180 0.65 16.62 -0.30
C ILE A 180 2.13 16.59 -0.63
N GLU A 181 2.52 16.01 -1.76
CA GLU A 181 3.93 15.88 -2.16
C GLU A 181 4.59 17.22 -2.43
N LYS A 182 3.89 18.14 -3.06
CA LYS A 182 4.31 19.53 -3.19
C LYS A 182 4.57 20.16 -1.82
N HIS A 183 3.65 19.95 -0.87
CA HIS A 183 3.82 20.48 0.49
C HIS A 183 5.01 19.81 1.21
N LEU A 184 5.17 18.49 1.07
CA LEU A 184 6.28 17.72 1.64
C LEU A 184 7.62 18.21 1.10
N TYR A 185 7.75 18.34 -0.22
CA TYR A 185 8.98 18.83 -0.84
C TYR A 185 9.30 20.27 -0.41
N ASN A 186 8.29 21.16 -0.35
CA ASN A 186 8.50 22.52 0.16
C ASN A 186 8.89 22.57 1.64
N THR A 187 8.48 21.56 2.43
CA THR A 187 8.76 21.50 3.88
C THR A 187 10.11 20.86 4.18
N TYR A 188 10.43 19.74 3.53
CA TYR A 188 11.58 18.90 3.85
C TYR A 188 12.67 18.88 2.75
N GLY A 189 12.32 19.19 1.51
CA GLY A 189 13.22 19.09 0.36
C GLY A 189 13.68 17.65 0.09
N GLY A 190 14.92 17.52 -0.37
CA GLY A 190 15.59 16.23 -0.58
C GLY A 190 15.50 15.70 -2.01
N VAL A 191 15.97 14.47 -2.21
CA VAL A 191 15.99 13.81 -3.51
C VAL A 191 14.58 13.54 -4.04
N VAL A 192 14.39 13.78 -5.34
CA VAL A 192 13.19 13.44 -6.09
C VAL A 192 13.53 12.37 -7.12
N ILE A 193 12.67 11.35 -7.23
CA ILE A 193 12.80 10.28 -8.20
C ILE A 193 11.61 10.27 -9.16
N PHE A 194 11.84 9.75 -10.35
CA PHE A 194 10.79 9.48 -11.32
C PHE A 194 10.18 8.10 -11.09
N GLU A 195 8.87 8.04 -10.88
CA GLU A 195 8.09 6.81 -10.92
C GLU A 195 7.02 6.88 -12.03
N GLN A 196 6.68 5.75 -12.64
CA GLN A 196 5.72 5.73 -13.75
C GLN A 196 4.34 6.25 -13.35
N SER A 197 3.87 5.94 -12.14
CA SER A 197 2.61 6.43 -11.58
C SER A 197 2.73 7.80 -10.92
N ASN A 198 3.95 8.20 -10.55
CA ASN A 198 4.26 9.47 -9.93
C ASN A 198 5.58 10.04 -10.47
N PRO A 199 5.53 10.83 -11.55
CA PRO A 199 6.72 11.34 -12.22
C PRO A 199 7.64 12.22 -11.37
N SER A 200 7.25 12.60 -10.16
CA SER A 200 8.06 13.45 -9.28
C SER A 200 7.82 13.11 -7.81
N MET A 201 8.27 11.92 -7.38
CA MET A 201 8.15 11.49 -5.99
C MET A 201 9.30 12.06 -5.13
N PRO A 202 9.03 12.88 -4.10
CA PRO A 202 10.07 13.41 -3.21
C PRO A 202 10.46 12.39 -2.12
N VAL A 203 11.20 11.34 -2.52
CA VAL A 203 11.49 10.15 -1.68
C VAL A 203 12.12 10.47 -0.32
N GLU A 204 13.01 11.47 -0.24
CA GLU A 204 13.62 11.86 1.05
C GLU A 204 12.67 12.69 1.93
N ALA A 205 11.74 13.45 1.34
CA ALA A 205 10.69 14.12 2.09
C ALA A 205 9.73 13.10 2.71
N TYR A 206 9.41 12.02 1.99
CA TYR A 206 8.69 10.87 2.53
C TYR A 206 9.42 10.22 3.69
N LEU A 207 10.72 9.91 3.52
CA LEU A 207 11.54 9.33 4.58
C LEU A 207 11.52 10.19 5.85
N THR A 208 11.65 11.51 5.69
CA THR A 208 11.63 12.47 6.79
C THR A 208 10.28 12.44 7.51
N LEU A 209 9.17 12.49 6.76
CA LEU A 209 7.82 12.38 7.30
C LEU A 209 7.61 11.06 8.07
N MET A 210 7.98 9.92 7.47
CA MET A 210 7.79 8.61 8.09
C MET A 210 8.56 8.50 9.41
N LYS A 211 9.81 8.97 9.44
CA LYS A 211 10.62 8.99 10.68
C LYS A 211 10.02 9.89 11.75
N GLU A 212 9.47 11.04 11.37
CA GLU A 212 8.80 11.93 12.30
C GLU A 212 7.57 11.25 12.93
N TYR A 213 6.73 10.61 12.12
CA TYR A 213 5.55 9.90 12.60
C TYR A 213 5.91 8.69 13.47
N GLU A 214 6.93 7.91 13.10
CA GLU A 214 7.43 6.80 13.92
C GLU A 214 7.96 7.32 15.27
N SER A 215 8.78 8.38 15.27
CA SER A 215 9.35 8.96 16.50
C SER A 215 8.28 9.50 17.47
N LYS A 216 7.14 9.94 16.93
CA LYS A 216 5.96 10.37 17.71
C LYS A 216 5.07 9.21 18.16
N GLY A 217 5.44 7.96 17.86
CA GLY A 217 4.67 6.77 18.16
C GLY A 217 3.36 6.68 17.36
N LYS A 218 3.25 7.39 16.23
CA LYS A 218 2.05 7.37 15.38
C LYS A 218 1.94 6.08 14.57
N PHE A 219 3.05 5.40 14.32
CA PHE A 219 3.04 4.01 13.91
C PHE A 219 4.30 3.31 14.41
N GLN A 220 4.28 1.98 14.35
CA GLN A 220 5.43 1.13 14.62
C GLN A 220 5.24 -0.19 13.86
N VAL A 221 6.25 -0.65 13.12
CA VAL A 221 6.26 -2.01 12.58
C VAL A 221 6.97 -2.91 13.58
N VAL A 222 6.24 -3.85 14.17
CA VAL A 222 6.73 -4.72 15.27
C VAL A 222 7.45 -5.94 14.70
N ASP A 223 6.97 -6.47 13.57
CA ASP A 223 7.63 -7.56 12.88
C ASP A 223 8.91 -7.07 12.18
N GLU A 224 10.07 -7.58 12.59
CA GLU A 224 11.38 -7.09 12.13
C GLU A 224 11.58 -7.22 10.62
N ALA A 225 11.14 -8.33 10.01
CA ALA A 225 11.31 -8.57 8.58
C ALA A 225 10.43 -7.66 7.73
N LEU A 226 9.24 -7.31 8.23
CA LEU A 226 8.38 -6.31 7.60
C LEU A 226 8.90 -4.89 7.83
N ALA A 227 9.46 -4.59 9.01
CA ALA A 227 10.05 -3.30 9.31
C ALA A 227 11.26 -3.01 8.40
N GLU A 228 12.16 -3.98 8.23
CA GLU A 228 13.31 -3.86 7.34
C GLU A 228 12.86 -3.56 5.90
N ARG A 229 11.90 -4.35 5.37
CA ARG A 229 11.34 -4.13 4.02
C ARG A 229 10.65 -2.79 3.86
N PHE A 230 9.91 -2.35 4.89
CA PHE A 230 9.24 -1.05 4.88
C PHE A 230 10.27 0.08 4.75
N TRP A 231 11.35 0.04 5.52
CA TRP A 231 12.36 1.09 5.51
C TRP A 231 13.28 1.04 4.29
N GLU A 232 13.50 -0.14 3.71
CA GLU A 232 14.38 -0.32 2.53
C GLU A 232 13.91 0.50 1.33
N ALA A 233 12.59 0.63 1.14
CA ALA A 233 11.95 1.43 0.11
C ALA A 233 12.40 2.91 0.08
N PHE A 234 12.95 3.43 1.19
CA PHE A 234 13.35 4.82 1.34
C PHE A 234 14.86 5.04 1.36
N LYS A 235 15.69 3.99 1.24
CA LYS A 235 17.15 4.11 1.36
C LYS A 235 17.83 4.35 0.01
N PRO A 236 18.96 5.08 -0.02
CA PRO A 236 19.83 5.16 -1.19
C PRO A 236 20.61 3.85 -1.43
N PRO A 237 21.15 3.61 -2.64
CA PRO A 237 21.09 4.50 -3.81
C PRO A 237 19.69 4.52 -4.43
N TYR A 238 19.23 5.71 -4.79
CA TYR A 238 17.96 5.88 -5.48
C TYR A 238 18.12 5.64 -6.98
N GLU A 239 17.16 4.93 -7.57
CA GLU A 239 17.04 4.81 -9.02
C GLU A 239 16.24 5.98 -9.59
N PHE A 240 16.50 6.33 -10.85
CA PHE A 240 15.75 7.36 -11.59
C PHE A 240 15.69 8.74 -10.90
N VAL A 241 16.80 9.15 -10.28
CA VAL A 241 16.94 10.48 -9.66
C VAL A 241 16.75 11.59 -10.69
N ILE A 242 15.87 12.54 -10.37
CA ILE A 242 15.67 13.77 -11.13
C ILE A 242 16.71 14.80 -10.65
N ALA A 243 17.39 15.47 -11.60
CA ALA A 243 18.35 16.51 -11.25
C ALA A 243 17.66 17.65 -10.50
N ALA A 244 18.33 18.25 -9.51
CA ALA A 244 17.69 19.22 -8.62
C ALA A 244 17.16 20.45 -9.37
N GLU A 245 17.83 20.85 -10.45
CA GLU A 245 17.43 21.92 -11.36
C GLU A 245 16.18 21.60 -12.21
N ASP A 246 15.87 20.31 -12.39
CA ASP A 246 14.72 19.83 -13.17
C ASP A 246 13.49 19.54 -12.30
N VAL A 247 13.62 19.60 -10.97
CA VAL A 247 12.51 19.39 -10.04
C VAL A 247 11.59 20.62 -10.03
N ASP A 248 10.35 20.43 -10.50
CA ASP A 248 9.31 21.47 -10.49
C ASP A 248 7.98 20.98 -9.90
N PHE A 249 7.63 21.50 -8.71
CA PHE A 249 6.31 21.32 -8.08
C PHE A 249 5.40 22.57 -8.23
N SER A 250 5.70 23.48 -9.15
CA SER A 250 4.87 24.66 -9.42
C SER A 250 3.49 24.24 -9.98
N GLN A 251 3.46 23.22 -10.84
CA GLN A 251 2.27 22.64 -11.45
C GLN A 251 2.35 21.10 -11.44
N PRO A 252 1.22 20.39 -11.47
CA PRO A 252 1.26 18.94 -11.64
C PRO A 252 1.65 18.57 -13.07
N TRP A 253 2.32 17.42 -13.23
CA TRP A 253 2.81 16.93 -14.52
C TRP A 253 1.69 16.68 -15.55
N TRP A 254 0.44 16.54 -15.11
CA TRP A 254 -0.71 16.42 -15.99
C TRP A 254 -1.26 17.75 -16.49
N ARG A 255 -0.73 18.89 -16.04
CA ARG A 255 -1.16 20.19 -16.54
C ARG A 255 -0.55 20.54 -17.90
#